data_AF-A0A059WXH2-F1
#
_entry.id   AF-A0A059WXH2-F1
#
_cell.length_a   1.000
_cell.length_b   1.000
_cell.length_c   1.000
_cell.angle_alpha   90.00
_cell.angle_beta   90.00
_cell.angle_gamma   90.00
#
_symmetry.space_group_name_H-M   'P 1'
#
loop_
_entity.id
_entity.type
_entity.pdbx_description
1 polymer ?
#
loop_
_entity_poly.entity_id
_entity_poly.type
_entity_poly.pdbx_seq_one_letter_code
_entity_poly.pdbx_strand_id
1 'polypeptide(L)'
;KRNWANVRQELDRTQNSVQQAMNEVHDEKLSQLVSLGGWLRGTEVLTSVVKQRFSNDGAELLHQPDLLTYFQTRLQAMSEFNLPIVYQIQDALVEVKPLVNIGNARISAESVKKVNEITRRLGNDIIKKD
;
A
#
# COMPACT_ATOMS: atom_id res chain seq x y z
N LYS A 1 -27.66 0.38 2.89
CA LYS A 1 -26.72 1.34 3.53
C LYS A 1 -25.44 0.57 3.86
N ARG A 2 -24.29 0.90 3.26
CA ARG A 2 -23.02 0.19 3.49
C ARG A 2 -22.60 0.40 4.96
N ASN A 3 -22.34 -0.70 5.68
CA ASN A 3 -21.98 -0.71 7.11
C ASN A 3 -20.54 -0.21 7.34
N TRP A 4 -20.32 1.07 7.08
CA TRP A 4 -19.06 1.76 7.33
C TRP A 4 -18.62 1.67 8.80
N ALA A 5 -19.58 1.56 9.73
CA ALA A 5 -19.29 1.34 11.15
C ALA A 5 -18.61 -0.02 11.40
N ASN A 6 -19.08 -1.11 10.77
CA ASN A 6 -18.45 -2.43 10.91
C ASN A 6 -17.08 -2.49 10.23
N VAL A 7 -16.94 -1.87 9.06
CA VAL A 7 -15.65 -1.81 8.35
C VAL A 7 -14.62 -1.05 9.20
N ARG A 8 -15.03 0.07 9.83
CA ARG A 8 -14.18 0.83 10.73
C ARG A 8 -13.85 0.05 12.00
N GLN A 9 -14.81 -0.67 12.57
CA GLN A 9 -14.59 -1.47 13.77
C GLN A 9 -13.69 -2.69 13.51
N GLU A 10 -13.77 -3.31 12.32
CA GLU A 10 -12.82 -4.36 11.93
C GLU A 10 -11.43 -3.78 11.65
N LEU A 11 -11.33 -2.65 10.95
CA LEU A 11 -10.06 -1.95 10.78
C LEU A 11 -9.43 -1.57 12.12
N ASP A 12 -10.22 -1.05 13.07
CA ASP A 12 -9.77 -0.69 14.41
C ASP A 12 -9.34 -1.95 15.22
N ARG A 13 -10.00 -3.10 15.02
CA ARG A 13 -9.59 -4.38 15.64
C ARG A 13 -8.31 -4.94 15.04
N THR A 14 -8.14 -4.88 13.72
CA THR A 14 -6.90 -5.26 13.05
C THR A 14 -5.77 -4.32 13.45
N GLN A 15 -6.03 -3.02 13.54
CA GLN A 15 -5.05 -2.02 13.95
C GLN A 15 -4.63 -2.23 15.41
N ASN A 16 -5.56 -2.54 16.32
CA ASN A 16 -5.23 -2.81 17.73
C ASN A 16 -4.47 -4.12 17.94
N SER A 17 -4.81 -5.19 17.22
CA SER A 17 -4.08 -6.47 17.29
C SER A 17 -2.67 -6.36 16.70
N VAL A 18 -2.52 -5.62 15.61
CA VAL A 18 -1.21 -5.29 15.02
C VAL A 18 -0.41 -4.39 15.97
N GLN A 19 -1.02 -3.39 16.59
CA GLN A 19 -0.37 -2.53 17.57
C GLN A 19 0.06 -3.30 18.83
N GLN A 20 -0.73 -4.28 19.29
CA GLN A 20 -0.34 -5.18 20.39
C GLN A 20 0.84 -6.08 19.99
N ALA A 21 0.81 -6.69 18.80
CA ALA A 21 1.94 -7.48 18.29
C ALA A 21 3.21 -6.63 18.10
N MET A 22 3.06 -5.35 17.71
CA MET A 22 4.15 -4.37 17.61
C MET A 22 4.66 -3.85 18.98
N ASN A 23 3.84 -3.91 20.02
CA ASN A 23 4.23 -3.49 21.38
C ASN A 23 4.90 -4.63 22.16
N GLU A 24 4.58 -5.89 21.84
CA GLU A 24 5.21 -7.07 22.46
C GLU A 24 6.59 -7.39 21.86
N VAL A 25 6.85 -6.97 20.61
CA VAL A 25 8.14 -7.14 19.95
C VAL A 25 8.67 -5.77 19.53
N HIS A 26 9.77 -5.32 20.13
CA HIS A 26 10.55 -4.14 19.70
C HIS A 26 11.19 -4.30 18.30
N ASP A 27 10.51 -4.93 17.34
CA ASP A 27 11.06 -5.21 16.02
C ASP A 27 10.68 -4.11 15.05
N GLU A 28 11.63 -3.18 14.85
CA GLU A 28 11.57 -2.13 13.83
C GLU A 28 11.09 -2.70 12.49
N LYS A 29 11.46 -3.93 12.11
CA LYS A 29 11.13 -4.53 10.82
C LYS A 29 9.64 -4.87 10.68
N LEU A 30 9.02 -5.39 11.74
CA LEU A 30 7.56 -5.61 11.76
C LEU A 30 6.81 -4.29 11.63
N SER A 31 7.27 -3.23 12.31
CA SER A 31 6.68 -1.89 12.17
C SER A 31 6.75 -1.35 10.73
N GLN A 32 7.83 -1.64 10.01
CA GLN A 32 7.99 -1.26 8.61
C GLN A 32 7.04 -2.06 7.69
N LEU A 33 6.89 -3.37 7.90
CA LEU A 33 5.98 -4.21 7.13
C LEU A 33 4.51 -3.80 7.35
N VAL A 34 4.15 -3.43 8.58
CA VAL A 34 2.82 -2.87 8.90
C VAL A 34 2.61 -1.53 8.20
N SER A 35 3.61 -0.65 8.23
CA SER A 35 3.54 0.65 7.55
C SER A 35 3.38 0.50 6.04
N LEU A 36 4.08 -0.46 5.44
CA LEU A 36 3.96 -0.82 4.03
C LEU A 36 2.57 -1.39 3.70
N GLY A 37 2.03 -2.28 4.53
CA GLY A 37 0.68 -2.81 4.37
C GLY A 37 -0.38 -1.70 4.44
N GLY A 38 -0.22 -0.77 5.39
CA GLY A 38 -1.06 0.42 5.51
C GLY A 38 -1.00 1.31 4.26
N TRP A 39 0.19 1.54 3.72
CA TRP A 39 0.36 2.31 2.49
C TRP A 39 -0.28 1.63 1.26
N LEU A 40 -0.06 0.32 1.07
CA LEU A 40 -0.67 -0.44 -0.02
C LEU A 40 -2.19 -0.34 0.02
N ARG A 41 -2.78 -0.55 1.20
CA ARG A 41 -4.23 -0.48 1.39
C ARG A 41 -4.76 0.95 1.22
N GLY A 42 -4.09 1.94 1.80
CA GLY A 42 -4.46 3.34 1.64
C GLY A 42 -4.44 3.79 0.18
N THR A 43 -3.41 3.38 -0.57
CA THR A 43 -3.26 3.65 -2.00
C THR A 43 -4.38 2.99 -2.81
N GLU A 44 -4.73 1.74 -2.51
CA GLU A 44 -5.87 1.05 -3.15
C GLU A 44 -7.21 1.79 -2.92
N VAL A 45 -7.48 2.22 -1.68
CA VAL A 45 -8.69 2.98 -1.34
C VAL A 45 -8.71 4.33 -2.07
N LEU A 46 -7.62 5.09 -1.98
CA LEU A 46 -7.49 6.40 -2.60
C LEU A 46 -7.70 6.32 -4.11
N THR A 47 -6.99 5.41 -4.79
CA THR A 47 -7.14 5.20 -6.23
C THR A 47 -8.54 4.70 -6.60
N SER A 48 -9.23 3.95 -5.73
CA SER A 48 -10.63 3.56 -5.95
C SER A 48 -11.59 4.75 -5.92
N VAL A 49 -11.36 5.72 -5.03
CA VAL A 49 -12.15 6.96 -4.94
C VAL A 49 -11.86 7.87 -6.12
N VAL A 50 -10.58 8.11 -6.42
CA VAL A 50 -10.14 8.94 -7.55
C VAL A 50 -10.64 8.34 -8.88
N LYS A 51 -10.63 7.02 -9.07
CA LYS A 51 -11.14 6.41 -10.30
C LYS A 51 -12.65 6.58 -10.49
N GLN A 52 -13.45 6.63 -9.41
CA GLN A 52 -14.91 6.83 -9.51
C GLN A 52 -15.28 8.25 -9.96
N ARG A 53 -14.48 9.24 -9.57
CA ARG A 53 -14.59 10.65 -10.02
C ARG A 53 -13.20 11.21 -10.18
N PHE A 54 -12.62 11.03 -11.37
CA PHE A 54 -11.25 11.45 -11.62
C PHE A 54 -11.07 12.94 -11.32
N SER A 55 -10.11 13.24 -10.46
CA SER A 55 -9.66 14.58 -10.15
C SER A 55 -8.14 14.61 -10.17
N ASN A 56 -7.58 15.67 -10.77
CA ASN A 56 -6.13 15.86 -10.79
C ASN A 56 -5.59 16.03 -9.38
N ASP A 57 -6.27 16.79 -8.53
CA ASP A 57 -5.88 17.02 -7.13
C ASP A 57 -5.86 15.71 -6.32
N GLY A 58 -6.81 14.80 -6.57
CA GLY A 58 -6.83 13.49 -5.93
C GLY A 58 -5.77 12.54 -6.48
N ALA A 59 -5.46 12.64 -7.77
CA ALA A 59 -4.38 11.86 -8.39
C ALA A 59 -3.00 12.33 -7.88
N GLU A 60 -2.81 13.62 -7.66
CA GLU A 60 -1.54 14.20 -7.17
C GLU A 60 -1.18 13.70 -5.77
N LEU A 61 -2.16 13.31 -4.94
CA LEU A 61 -1.91 12.66 -3.65
C LEU A 61 -1.11 11.35 -3.76
N LEU A 62 -1.07 10.72 -4.93
CA LEU A 62 -0.28 9.51 -5.20
C LEU A 62 1.19 9.80 -5.50
N HIS A 63 1.54 11.06 -5.76
CA HIS A 63 2.90 11.48 -6.12
C HIS A 63 3.81 11.49 -4.88
N GLN A 64 4.19 10.29 -4.42
CA GLN A 64 5.03 10.08 -3.24
C GLN A 64 6.26 9.21 -3.57
N PRO A 65 7.12 9.63 -4.51
CA PRO A 65 8.23 8.81 -5.03
C PRO A 65 9.27 8.46 -3.95
N ASP A 66 9.47 9.34 -2.98
CA ASP A 66 10.39 9.12 -1.85
C ASP A 66 9.89 8.00 -0.94
N LEU A 67 8.58 7.94 -0.71
CA LEU A 67 7.98 6.90 0.13
C LEU A 67 8.09 5.51 -0.52
N LEU A 68 7.91 5.42 -1.85
CA LEU A 68 8.17 4.19 -2.61
C LEU A 68 9.65 3.76 -2.50
N THR A 69 10.57 4.71 -2.63
CA THR A 69 12.02 4.45 -2.51
C THR A 69 12.38 4.00 -1.09
N TYR A 70 11.77 4.60 -0.07
CA TYR A 70 11.91 4.20 1.32
C TYR A 70 11.49 2.75 1.53
N PHE A 71 10.29 2.37 1.09
CA PHE A 71 9.81 0.99 1.25
C PHE A 71 10.66 -0.03 0.48
N GLN A 72 11.10 0.30 -0.75
CA GLN A 72 12.01 -0.55 -1.51
C GLN A 72 13.32 -0.80 -0.74
N THR A 73 13.93 0.26 -0.21
CA THR A 73 15.17 0.18 0.56
C THR A 73 15.00 -0.65 1.84
N ARG A 74 13.89 -0.45 2.56
CA ARG A 74 13.59 -1.21 3.77
C ARG A 74 13.37 -2.69 3.48
N LEU A 75 12.63 -3.04 2.43
CA LEU A 75 12.42 -4.44 2.05
C LEU A 75 13.71 -5.13 1.61
N GLN A 76 14.58 -4.42 0.87
CA GLN A 76 15.89 -4.94 0.48
C GLN A 76 16.80 -5.20 1.70
N ALA A 77 16.71 -4.35 2.72
CA ALA A 77 17.47 -4.51 3.97
C ALA A 77 16.97 -5.68 4.84
N MET A 78 15.83 -6.29 4.53
CA MET A 78 15.29 -7.46 5.24
C MET A 78 15.47 -8.75 4.44
N SER A 79 16.72 -9.02 4.03
CA SER A 79 17.09 -10.20 3.23
C SER A 79 16.72 -11.55 3.87
N GLU A 80 16.51 -11.59 5.17
CA GLU A 80 16.07 -12.76 5.92
C GLU A 80 14.61 -13.16 5.63
N PHE A 81 13.76 -12.25 5.17
CA PHE A 81 12.38 -12.56 4.78
C PHE A 81 12.33 -13.05 3.32
N ASN A 82 12.82 -14.27 3.09
CA ASN A 82 12.77 -14.95 1.80
C ASN A 82 11.39 -15.57 1.52
N LEU A 83 10.35 -14.73 1.49
CA LEU A 83 8.98 -15.15 1.23
C LEU A 83 8.54 -14.72 -0.18
N PRO A 84 7.86 -15.56 -0.96
CA PRO A 84 7.39 -15.19 -2.31
C PRO A 84 6.53 -13.92 -2.35
N ILE A 85 5.83 -13.59 -1.26
CA ILE A 85 5.02 -12.38 -1.16
C ILE A 85 5.86 -11.12 -1.04
N VAL A 86 7.03 -11.19 -0.40
CA VAL A 86 7.96 -10.06 -0.25
C VAL A 86 8.51 -9.65 -1.62
N TYR A 87 8.88 -10.62 -2.46
CA TYR A 87 9.31 -10.36 -3.83
C TYR A 87 8.19 -9.76 -4.68
N GLN A 88 6.97 -10.29 -4.59
CA GLN A 88 5.81 -9.73 -5.30
C GLN A 88 5.54 -8.27 -4.90
N ILE A 89 5.69 -7.93 -3.62
CA ILE A 89 5.55 -6.55 -3.16
C ILE A 89 6.69 -5.67 -3.70
N GLN A 90 7.94 -6.16 -3.70
CA GLN A 90 9.06 -5.42 -4.30
C GLN A 90 8.84 -5.13 -5.79
N ASP A 91 8.43 -6.14 -6.57
CA ASP A 91 8.13 -5.99 -8.00
C ASP A 91 7.01 -4.99 -8.22
N ALA A 92 5.95 -5.06 -7.43
CA ALA A 92 4.84 -4.11 -7.52
C ALA A 92 5.26 -2.68 -7.16
N LEU A 93 6.14 -2.47 -6.18
CA LEU A 93 6.69 -1.13 -5.87
C LEU A 93 7.50 -0.59 -7.07
N VAL A 94 8.25 -1.46 -7.76
CA VAL A 94 8.96 -1.11 -9.00
C VAL A 94 7.97 -0.74 -10.11
N GLU A 95 6.88 -1.49 -10.27
CA GLU A 95 5.83 -1.21 -11.27
C GLU A 95 5.07 0.10 -10.96
N VAL A 96 4.76 0.39 -9.70
CA VAL A 96 4.00 1.57 -9.29
C VAL A 96 4.84 2.85 -9.41
N LYS A 97 6.14 2.79 -9.10
CA LYS A 97 7.03 3.97 -9.07
C LYS A 97 6.93 4.85 -10.33
N PRO A 98 7.09 4.35 -11.58
CA PRO A 98 6.99 5.20 -12.76
C PRO A 98 5.57 5.71 -13.06
N LEU A 99 4.52 5.10 -12.49
CA LEU A 99 3.14 5.54 -12.69
C LEU A 99 2.80 6.79 -11.88
N VAL A 100 3.52 7.01 -10.77
CA VAL A 100 3.32 8.15 -9.87
C VAL A 100 4.49 9.13 -9.89
N ASN A 101 5.70 8.69 -10.24
CA ASN A 101 6.88 9.55 -10.38
C ASN A 101 7.05 10.04 -11.82
N ILE A 102 6.29 11.06 -12.18
CA ILE A 102 6.23 11.60 -13.56
C ILE A 102 6.84 13.01 -13.67
N GLY A 103 7.59 13.45 -12.66
CA GLY A 103 8.20 14.77 -12.60
C GLY A 103 7.14 15.88 -12.54
N ASN A 104 7.17 16.80 -13.50
CA ASN A 104 6.23 17.94 -13.57
C ASN A 104 4.94 17.61 -14.35
N ALA A 105 4.79 16.38 -14.86
CA ALA A 105 3.57 15.96 -15.54
C ALA A 105 2.45 15.65 -14.52
N ARG A 106 1.21 15.49 -15.00
CA ARG A 106 0.06 15.12 -14.17
C ARG A 106 -0.27 13.64 -14.26
N ILE A 107 -0.61 13.04 -13.11
CA ILE A 107 -0.91 11.61 -13.04
C ILE A 107 -2.22 11.36 -13.81
N SER A 108 -2.13 10.50 -14.83
CA SER A 108 -3.26 10.21 -15.71
C SER A 108 -4.29 9.30 -15.03
N ALA A 109 -5.55 9.34 -15.50
CA ALA A 109 -6.58 8.40 -15.06
C ALA A 109 -6.19 6.93 -15.31
N GLU A 110 -5.41 6.67 -16.37
CA GLU A 110 -4.88 5.34 -16.67
C GLU A 110 -3.84 4.91 -15.64
N SER A 111 -2.93 5.81 -15.25
CA SER A 111 -1.96 5.56 -14.18
C SER A 111 -2.66 5.25 -12.87
N VAL A 112 -3.67 6.04 -12.47
CA VAL A 112 -4.49 5.79 -11.27
C VAL A 112 -5.15 4.40 -11.33
N LYS A 113 -5.70 4.03 -12.49
CA LYS A 113 -6.33 2.72 -12.70
C LYS A 113 -5.31 1.57 -12.55
N LYS A 114 -4.12 1.70 -13.15
CA LYS A 114 -3.05 0.71 -13.06
C LYS A 114 -2.55 0.54 -11.61
N VAL A 115 -2.31 1.64 -10.90
CA VAL A 115 -1.90 1.60 -9.48
C VAL A 115 -2.97 0.90 -8.63
N ASN A 116 -4.25 1.18 -8.86
CA ASN A 116 -5.34 0.49 -8.18
C ASN A 116 -5.35 -1.03 -8.44
N GLU A 117 -5.12 -1.43 -9.69
CA GLU A 117 -5.11 -2.84 -10.08
C GLU A 117 -3.94 -3.61 -9.42
N ILE A 118 -2.74 -3.01 -9.42
CA ILE A 118 -1.55 -3.59 -8.78
C ILE A 118 -1.77 -3.74 -7.27
N THR A 119 -2.20 -2.66 -6.59
CA THR A 119 -2.39 -2.65 -5.13
C THR A 119 -3.51 -3.60 -4.69
N ARG A 120 -4.61 -3.68 -5.44
CA ARG A 120 -5.71 -4.62 -5.18
C ARG A 120 -5.30 -6.08 -5.40
N ARG A 121 -4.52 -6.38 -6.45
CA ARG A 121 -3.97 -7.73 -6.68
C ARG A 121 -3.13 -8.17 -5.47
N LEU A 122 -2.17 -7.33 -5.07
CA LEU A 122 -1.34 -7.59 -3.89
C LEU A 122 -2.17 -7.78 -2.62
N GLY A 123 -3.16 -6.92 -2.37
CA GLY A 123 -4.03 -7.04 -1.20
C GLY A 123 -4.74 -8.40 -1.14
N ASN A 124 -5.23 -8.90 -2.29
CA ASN A 124 -5.86 -10.21 -2.36
C ASN A 124 -4.86 -11.35 -2.13
N ASP A 125 -3.63 -11.23 -2.64
CA ASP A 125 -2.59 -12.26 -2.50
C ASP A 125 -2.03 -12.33 -1.07
N ILE A 126 -2.05 -11.22 -0.33
CA ILE A 126 -1.74 -11.16 1.10
C ILE A 126 -2.83 -11.89 1.92
N ILE A 127 -4.12 -11.65 1.62
CA ILE A 127 -5.25 -12.21 2.38
C ILE A 127 -5.48 -13.70 2.07
N LYS A 128 -5.24 -14.16 0.83
CA LYS A 128 -5.46 -15.55 0.41
C LYS A 128 -4.48 -16.57 0.99
N LYS A 129 -3.47 -16.13 1.74
CA LYS A 129 -2.43 -17.00 2.30
C LYS A 129 -2.73 -17.52 3.72
N ASP A 130 -3.92 -17.25 4.25
CA ASP A 130 -4.49 -17.89 5.44
C ASP A 130 -5.32 -19.14 5.09
#